data_AF-A0A9N9SVL1-F1
#
_entry.id   AF-A0A9N9SVL1-F1
#
_cell.length_a   1.000
_cell.length_b   1.000
_cell.length_c   1.000
_cell.angle_alpha   90.00
_cell.angle_beta   90.00
_cell.angle_gamma   90.00
#
_symmetry.space_group_name_H-M   'P 1'
#
loop_
_entity.id
_entity.type
_entity.pdbx_description
1 polymer ?
#
loop_
_entity_poly.entity_id
_entity_poly.type
_entity_poly.pdbx_seq_one_letter_code
_entity_poly.pdbx_strand_id
1 'polypeptide(L)'
;MKPQKKVIITIASQNQENIRESRRTFKDLQRDACDKENLIGRQSQKDSTSDSGKLEPVKKRRQMSDKSVQVGEAPITAEDLTSEEASTDYWKKLAETRAKSLDDSLHEIEKLKDDISTLKEENRICKEMLEESKNLVEVLQEMLSEQDDPNVPDE
;
A
#
# COMPACT_ATOMS: atom_id res chain seq x y z
N MET A 1 -51.27 33.19 -10.68
CA MET A 1 -50.17 32.31 -10.23
C MET A 1 -48.88 33.11 -10.30
N LYS A 2 -48.13 33.24 -9.20
CA LYS A 2 -46.86 34.01 -9.18
C LYS A 2 -45.72 33.12 -9.67
N PRO A 3 -44.77 33.61 -10.50
CA PRO A 3 -43.64 32.80 -10.94
C PRO A 3 -42.62 32.64 -9.81
N GLN A 4 -42.17 31.40 -9.58
CA GLN A 4 -41.09 31.10 -8.62
C GLN A 4 -39.74 31.51 -9.21
N LYS A 5 -38.93 32.25 -8.44
CA LYS A 5 -37.57 32.65 -8.82
C LYS A 5 -36.65 31.43 -8.75
N LYS A 6 -36.01 31.06 -9.86
CA LYS A 6 -34.94 30.06 -9.89
C LYS A 6 -33.67 30.65 -9.28
N VAL A 7 -33.16 30.01 -8.22
CA VAL A 7 -31.85 30.32 -7.64
C VAL A 7 -30.81 29.47 -8.39
N ILE A 8 -29.88 30.14 -9.06
CA ILE A 8 -28.72 29.49 -9.71
C ILE A 8 -27.56 29.64 -8.74
N ILE A 9 -27.09 28.52 -8.18
CA ILE A 9 -25.88 28.49 -7.35
C ILE A 9 -24.70 28.25 -8.28
N THR A 10 -23.95 29.31 -8.55
CA THR A 10 -22.67 29.23 -9.28
C THR A 10 -21.57 28.95 -8.26
N ILE A 11 -21.06 27.72 -8.23
CA ILE A 11 -19.88 27.38 -7.44
C ILE A 11 -18.66 27.90 -8.19
N ALA A 12 -17.94 28.86 -7.60
CA ALA A 12 -16.67 29.35 -8.10
C ALA A 12 -15.64 28.21 -8.02
N SER A 13 -15.27 27.65 -9.17
CA SER A 13 -14.18 26.70 -9.30
C SER A 13 -12.85 27.46 -9.22
N GLN A 14 -12.40 27.73 -8.00
CA GLN A 14 -11.07 28.26 -7.75
C GLN A 14 -10.20 27.11 -7.26
N ASN A 15 -9.67 26.35 -8.22
CA ASN A 15 -8.45 25.55 -8.17
C ASN A 15 -8.19 25.02 -9.57
N GLN A 16 -7.97 25.96 -10.49
CA GLN A 16 -7.54 25.67 -11.85
C GLN A 16 -6.05 25.96 -11.94
N GLU A 17 -5.23 25.06 -11.44
CA GLU A 17 -3.83 24.93 -11.86
C GLU A 17 -3.33 23.55 -11.39
N ASN A 18 -2.71 22.81 -12.32
CA ASN A 18 -1.91 21.60 -12.07
C ASN A 18 -2.53 20.18 -12.20
N ILE A 19 -3.36 19.91 -13.23
CA ILE A 19 -3.67 18.51 -13.65
C ILE A 19 -3.35 18.26 -15.15
N ARG A 20 -2.58 19.15 -15.79
CA ARG A 20 -2.27 19.02 -17.24
C ARG A 20 -0.89 18.46 -17.58
N GLU A 21 -0.05 18.11 -16.60
CA GLU A 21 1.32 17.63 -16.87
C GLU A 21 1.58 16.14 -16.60
N SER A 22 0.61 15.35 -16.14
CA SER A 22 0.88 13.93 -15.82
C SER A 22 0.31 12.88 -16.78
N ARG A 23 -0.32 13.26 -17.90
CA ARG A 23 -0.69 12.26 -18.91
C ARG A 23 0.49 12.01 -19.85
N ARG A 24 1.45 11.20 -19.39
CA ARG A 24 2.37 10.52 -20.33
C ARG A 24 1.50 9.59 -21.19
N THR A 25 1.36 9.91 -22.46
CA THR A 25 0.78 8.98 -23.42
C THR A 25 1.79 7.87 -23.67
N PHE A 26 1.36 6.61 -23.54
CA PHE A 26 2.18 5.48 -23.94
C PHE A 26 2.41 5.58 -25.45
N LYS A 27 3.68 5.56 -25.87
CA LYS A 27 4.02 5.45 -27.29
C LYS A 27 3.87 3.99 -27.68
N ASP A 28 3.09 3.72 -28.71
CA ASP A 28 3.01 2.39 -29.31
C ASP A 28 4.39 2.04 -29.88
N LEU A 29 5.08 1.08 -29.26
CA LEU A 29 6.45 0.74 -29.61
C LEU A 29 6.55 0.00 -30.96
N GLN A 30 5.46 -0.57 -31.46
CA GLN A 30 5.39 -1.31 -32.73
C GLN A 30 3.97 -1.23 -33.30
N ARG A 31 3.75 -0.43 -34.36
CA ARG A 31 2.42 -0.31 -35.01
C ARG A 31 2.03 -1.53 -35.86
N ASP A 32 2.99 -2.35 -36.27
CA ASP A 32 2.76 -3.47 -37.20
C ASP A 32 3.28 -4.84 -36.70
N ALA A 33 3.41 -5.03 -35.38
CA ALA A 33 3.84 -6.33 -34.85
C ALA A 33 2.71 -7.36 -34.93
N CYS A 34 2.77 -8.24 -35.94
CA CYS A 34 1.84 -9.34 -36.13
C CYS A 34 2.26 -10.63 -35.41
N ASP A 35 3.48 -10.70 -34.85
CA ASP A 35 4.05 -11.93 -34.28
C ASP A 35 4.18 -11.89 -32.75
N LYS A 36 3.81 -13.01 -32.12
CA LYS A 36 3.76 -13.20 -30.66
C LYS A 36 4.99 -13.94 -30.13
N GLU A 37 6.18 -13.39 -30.33
CA GLU A 37 7.36 -13.91 -29.64
C GLU A 37 8.30 -12.80 -29.14
N ASN A 38 8.78 -13.04 -27.92
CA ASN A 38 9.44 -12.11 -27.00
C ASN A 38 10.54 -11.23 -27.62
N LEU A 39 10.37 -9.90 -27.57
CA LEU A 39 11.46 -8.94 -27.78
C LEU A 39 12.16 -8.61 -26.45
N ILE A 40 13.16 -9.42 -26.10
CA ILE A 40 14.25 -9.01 -25.21
C ILE A 40 15.47 -8.74 -26.11
N GLY A 41 15.99 -7.51 -26.05
CA GLY A 41 17.41 -7.17 -26.25
C GLY A 41 18.11 -7.59 -27.56
N ARG A 42 18.20 -6.65 -28.51
CA ARG A 42 19.29 -6.39 -29.48
C ARG A 42 20.47 -7.41 -29.52
N GLN A 43 20.66 -8.08 -30.66
CA GLN A 43 21.91 -8.06 -31.46
C GLN A 43 21.71 -8.72 -32.84
N SER A 44 22.22 -8.03 -33.86
CA SER A 44 22.23 -8.38 -35.28
C SER A 44 23.16 -9.56 -35.55
N GLN A 45 22.74 -10.56 -36.32
CA GLN A 45 23.50 -11.10 -37.45
C GLN A 45 22.58 -11.68 -38.54
N LYS A 46 22.99 -11.37 -39.76
CA LYS A 46 22.50 -11.82 -41.06
C LYS A 46 22.97 -13.27 -41.26
N ASP A 47 22.11 -14.16 -41.72
CA ASP A 47 22.43 -15.01 -42.87
C ASP A 47 21.24 -15.84 -43.36
N SER A 48 21.21 -15.91 -44.68
CA SER A 48 20.27 -16.61 -45.55
C SER A 48 20.47 -18.12 -45.45
N THR A 49 19.42 -18.93 -45.56
CA THR A 49 19.28 -19.97 -46.60
C THR A 49 18.01 -20.80 -46.41
N SER A 50 17.46 -21.16 -47.56
CA SER A 50 16.33 -22.04 -47.88
C SER A 50 16.27 -23.36 -47.10
N ASP A 51 15.06 -23.83 -46.79
CA ASP A 51 14.57 -25.08 -47.38
C ASP A 51 13.04 -25.21 -47.25
N SER A 52 12.41 -25.47 -48.38
CA SER A 52 10.97 -25.67 -48.54
C SER A 52 10.62 -27.14 -48.26
N GLY A 53 10.35 -27.46 -46.99
CA GLY A 53 9.82 -28.75 -46.57
C GLY A 53 8.29 -28.77 -46.59
N LYS A 54 7.70 -29.47 -47.55
CA LYS A 54 6.26 -29.72 -47.70
C LYS A 54 5.73 -30.51 -46.49
N LEU A 55 4.85 -29.93 -45.68
CA LEU A 55 4.20 -30.60 -44.55
C LEU A 55 2.69 -30.77 -44.80
N GLU A 56 2.26 -32.03 -44.83
CA GLU A 56 0.86 -32.46 -44.95
C GLU A 56 -0.03 -31.89 -43.82
N PRO A 57 -1.31 -31.55 -44.08
CA PRO A 57 -2.17 -30.90 -43.09
C PRO A 57 -2.72 -31.91 -42.08
N VAL A 58 -2.05 -32.03 -40.93
CA VAL A 58 -2.58 -32.75 -39.77
C VAL A 58 -3.83 -32.02 -39.26
N LYS A 59 -5.00 -32.67 -39.39
CA LYS A 59 -6.28 -32.17 -38.84
C LYS A 59 -6.19 -32.13 -37.31
N LYS A 60 -5.89 -30.95 -36.75
CA LYS A 60 -5.92 -30.72 -35.31
C LYS A 60 -7.37 -30.85 -34.81
N ARG A 61 -7.60 -31.80 -33.90
CA ARG A 61 -8.87 -31.94 -33.16
C ARG A 61 -9.18 -30.62 -32.46
N ARG A 62 -10.39 -30.10 -32.67
CA ARG A 62 -10.89 -28.94 -31.91
C ARG A 62 -11.06 -29.37 -30.46
N GLN A 63 -10.20 -28.88 -29.57
CA GLN A 63 -10.51 -28.91 -28.14
C GLN A 63 -11.63 -27.89 -27.90
N MET A 64 -12.75 -28.34 -27.35
CA MET A 64 -13.70 -27.44 -26.74
C MET A 64 -13.10 -27.02 -25.41
N SER A 65 -12.70 -25.76 -25.31
CA SER A 65 -12.44 -25.14 -24.02
C SER A 65 -13.77 -24.75 -23.40
N ASP A 66 -14.11 -25.34 -22.26
CA ASP A 66 -15.18 -24.84 -21.42
C ASP A 66 -14.81 -23.42 -21.00
N LYS A 67 -15.56 -22.45 -21.51
CA LYS A 67 -15.49 -21.08 -21.02
C LYS A 67 -16.23 -21.07 -19.69
N SER A 68 -15.51 -21.26 -18.60
CA SER A 68 -15.98 -20.87 -17.28
C SER A 68 -16.35 -19.38 -17.35
N VAL A 69 -17.65 -19.10 -17.39
CA VAL A 69 -18.18 -17.74 -17.36
C VAL A 69 -17.82 -17.19 -15.99
N GLN A 70 -16.81 -16.32 -15.95
CA GLN A 70 -16.53 -15.49 -14.79
C GLN A 70 -17.76 -14.59 -14.60
N VAL A 71 -18.69 -15.02 -13.75
CA VAL A 71 -19.72 -14.13 -13.22
C VAL A 71 -18.96 -13.14 -12.34
N GLY A 72 -18.68 -11.97 -12.90
CA GLY A 72 -18.09 -10.87 -12.14
C GLY A 72 -18.98 -10.47 -10.97
N GLU A 73 -18.40 -9.85 -9.95
CA GLU A 73 -19.18 -9.30 -8.85
C GLU A 73 -20.22 -8.30 -9.38
N ALA A 74 -21.49 -8.49 -8.99
CA ALA A 74 -22.56 -7.57 -9.37
C ALA A 74 -22.26 -6.17 -8.80
N PRO A 75 -22.25 -5.12 -9.62
CA PRO A 75 -22.04 -3.76 -9.13
C PRO A 75 -23.18 -3.34 -8.19
N ILE A 76 -22.86 -2.53 -7.18
CA ILE A 76 -23.91 -1.92 -6.35
C ILE A 76 -24.69 -0.97 -7.24
N THR A 77 -26.00 -1.15 -7.28
CA THR A 77 -26.93 -0.40 -8.13
C THR A 77 -27.55 0.77 -7.36
N ALA A 78 -28.20 1.69 -8.08
CA ALA A 78 -28.93 2.78 -7.42
C ALA A 78 -30.11 2.27 -6.59
N GLU A 79 -30.71 1.16 -7.00
CA GLU A 79 -31.81 0.51 -6.28
C GLU A 79 -31.33 0.07 -4.88
N ASP A 80 -30.12 -0.53 -4.77
CA ASP A 80 -29.53 -0.93 -3.48
C ASP A 80 -29.40 0.22 -2.45
N LEU A 81 -29.38 1.47 -2.91
CA LEU A 81 -29.25 2.65 -2.05
C LEU A 81 -30.56 3.40 -1.84
N THR A 82 -31.62 3.07 -2.59
CA THR A 82 -32.87 3.86 -2.66
C THR A 82 -34.15 3.06 -2.49
N SER A 83 -34.10 1.73 -2.59
CA SER A 83 -35.23 0.84 -2.32
C SER A 83 -35.46 0.66 -0.81
N GLU A 84 -36.62 0.11 -0.46
CA GLU A 84 -36.96 -0.24 0.93
C GLU A 84 -36.09 -1.40 1.46
N GLU A 85 -35.71 -2.33 0.57
CA GLU A 85 -34.80 -3.44 0.88
C GLU A 85 -33.67 -3.52 -0.15
N ALA A 86 -32.43 -3.51 0.32
CA ALA A 86 -31.23 -3.62 -0.51
C ALA A 86 -30.95 -5.07 -0.94
N SER A 87 -30.26 -5.27 -2.06
CA SER A 87 -29.95 -6.62 -2.54
C SER A 87 -28.99 -7.38 -1.62
N THR A 88 -28.98 -8.70 -1.78
CA THR A 88 -28.02 -9.59 -1.11
C THR A 88 -26.57 -9.24 -1.43
N ASP A 89 -26.31 -8.80 -2.66
CA ASP A 89 -24.96 -8.47 -3.13
C ASP A 89 -24.43 -7.20 -2.46
N TYR A 90 -25.31 -6.22 -2.18
CA TYR A 90 -24.96 -5.06 -1.37
C TYR A 90 -24.52 -5.46 0.04
N TRP A 91 -25.32 -6.28 0.73
CA TRP A 91 -24.99 -6.73 2.09
C TRP A 91 -23.72 -7.56 2.15
N LYS A 92 -23.49 -8.41 1.14
CA LYS A 92 -22.25 -9.17 0.99
C LYS A 92 -21.04 -8.24 0.89
N LYS A 93 -21.08 -7.25 -0.02
CA LYS A 93 -20.00 -6.27 -0.19
C LYS A 93 -19.76 -5.44 1.07
N LEU A 94 -20.82 -5.05 1.76
CA LEU A 94 -20.72 -4.32 3.02
C LEU A 94 -20.08 -5.18 4.12
N ALA A 95 -20.45 -6.45 4.21
CA ALA A 95 -19.86 -7.39 5.16
C ALA A 95 -18.38 -7.61 4.87
N GLU A 96 -17.99 -7.82 3.61
CA GLU A 96 -16.59 -7.96 3.19
C GLU A 96 -15.77 -6.69 3.48
N THR A 97 -16.34 -5.51 3.18
CA THR A 97 -15.69 -4.22 3.47
C THR A 97 -15.48 -4.04 4.97
N ARG A 98 -16.48 -4.37 5.79
CA ARG A 98 -16.38 -4.30 7.26
C ARG A 98 -15.38 -5.32 7.80
N ALA A 99 -15.36 -6.53 7.26
CA ALA A 99 -14.41 -7.57 7.65
C ALA A 99 -12.97 -7.11 7.39
N LYS A 100 -12.72 -6.54 6.20
CA LYS A 100 -11.42 -5.95 5.88
C LYS A 100 -11.04 -4.80 6.80
N SER A 101 -11.96 -3.86 7.03
CA SER A 101 -11.71 -2.73 7.95
C SER A 101 -11.43 -3.18 9.37
N LEU A 102 -12.08 -4.25 9.84
CA LEU A 102 -11.84 -4.85 11.14
C LEU A 102 -10.47 -5.53 11.18
N ASP A 103 -10.12 -6.30 10.16
CA ASP A 103 -8.81 -6.94 10.03
C ASP A 103 -7.67 -5.93 10.04
N ASP A 104 -7.79 -4.84 9.26
CA ASP A 104 -6.85 -3.73 9.24
C ASP A 104 -6.69 -3.11 10.64
N SER A 105 -7.81 -2.92 11.36
CA SER A 105 -7.81 -2.37 12.73
C SER A 105 -7.15 -3.32 13.75
N LEU A 106 -7.36 -4.63 13.61
CA LEU A 106 -6.75 -5.63 14.50
C LEU A 106 -5.23 -5.70 14.29
N HIS A 107 -4.76 -5.66 13.05
CA HIS A 107 -3.34 -5.59 12.73
C HIS A 107 -2.70 -4.31 13.29
N GLU A 108 -3.39 -3.16 13.18
CA GLU A 108 -2.90 -1.92 13.79
C GLU A 108 -2.81 -2.02 15.32
N ILE A 109 -3.82 -2.60 15.97
CA ILE A 109 -3.81 -2.82 17.42
C ILE A 109 -2.64 -3.72 17.85
N GLU A 110 -2.38 -4.80 17.11
CA GLU A 110 -1.24 -5.69 17.38
C GLU A 110 0.08 -4.94 17.25
N LYS A 111 0.28 -4.23 16.14
CA LYS A 111 1.48 -3.40 15.93
C LYS A 111 1.67 -2.36 17.05
N LEU A 112 0.61 -1.66 17.44
CA LEU A 112 0.68 -0.66 18.52
C LEU A 112 1.05 -1.29 19.86
N LYS A 113 0.61 -2.53 20.15
CA LYS A 113 1.01 -3.24 21.36
C LYS A 113 2.50 -3.58 21.34
N ASP A 114 3.02 -4.02 20.21
CA ASP A 114 4.45 -4.32 20.05
C ASP A 114 5.31 -3.05 20.21
N ASP A 115 4.88 -1.95 19.59
CA ASP A 115 5.53 -0.64 19.72
C ASP A 115 5.53 -0.17 21.18
N ILE A 116 4.38 -0.28 21.88
CA ILE A 116 4.28 0.06 23.32
C ILE A 116 5.19 -0.83 24.16
N SER A 117 5.26 -2.13 23.88
CA SER A 117 6.12 -3.07 24.61
C SER A 117 7.58 -2.69 24.46
N THR A 118 8.00 -2.41 23.23
CA THR A 118 9.37 -1.99 22.89
C THR A 118 9.73 -0.68 23.58
N LEU A 119 8.88 0.34 23.44
CA LEU A 119 9.12 1.65 24.06
C LEU A 119 9.16 1.59 25.59
N LYS A 120 8.33 0.74 26.21
CA LYS A 120 8.36 0.54 27.67
C LYS A 120 9.67 -0.09 28.13
N GLU A 121 10.18 -1.06 27.37
CA GLU A 121 11.45 -1.71 27.68
C GLU A 121 12.63 -0.75 27.51
N GLU A 122 12.66 0.00 26.41
CA GLU A 122 13.67 1.07 26.21
C GLU A 122 13.61 2.11 27.32
N ASN A 123 12.41 2.54 27.73
CA ASN A 123 12.25 3.48 28.83
C ASN A 123 12.73 2.91 30.16
N ARG A 124 12.51 1.61 30.42
CA ARG A 124 13.02 0.89 31.60
C ARG A 124 14.55 0.93 31.61
N ILE A 125 15.20 0.55 30.52
CA ILE A 125 16.66 0.54 30.38
C ILE A 125 17.24 1.95 30.59
N CYS A 126 16.64 2.98 29.98
CA CYS A 126 17.09 4.36 30.16
C CYS A 126 16.99 4.84 31.61
N LYS A 127 15.95 4.41 32.35
CA LYS A 127 15.79 4.74 33.76
C LYS A 127 16.82 4.02 34.64
N GLU A 128 17.10 2.75 34.34
CA GLU A 128 18.14 1.98 35.04
C GLU A 128 19.51 2.61 34.84
N MET A 129 19.88 2.93 33.61
CA MET A 129 21.15 3.61 33.30
C MET A 129 21.26 4.99 33.96
N LEU A 130 20.15 5.73 34.05
CA LEU A 130 20.12 7.01 34.76
C LEU A 130 20.37 6.80 36.26
N GLU A 131 19.75 5.78 36.86
CA GLU A 131 19.92 5.48 38.29
C GLU A 131 21.34 5.01 38.61
N GLU A 132 21.90 4.13 37.79
CA GLU A 132 23.30 3.71 37.88
C GLU A 132 24.25 4.91 37.75
N SER A 133 23.98 5.84 36.84
CA SER A 133 24.77 7.06 36.67
C SER A 133 24.69 7.98 37.88
N LYS A 134 23.50 8.12 38.51
CA LYS A 134 23.35 8.90 39.74
C LYS A 134 24.10 8.25 40.90
N ASN A 135 23.97 6.95 41.06
CA ASN A 135 24.68 6.19 42.09
C ASN A 135 26.21 6.33 41.91
N LEU A 136 26.70 6.27 40.66
CA LEU A 136 28.11 6.52 40.38
C LEU A 136 28.54 7.94 40.79
N VAL A 137 27.73 8.96 40.49
CA VAL A 137 28.00 10.34 40.90
C VAL A 137 28.03 10.47 42.43
N GLU A 138 27.09 9.83 43.13
CA GLU A 138 27.03 9.82 44.59
C GLU A 138 28.29 9.21 45.21
N VAL A 139 28.70 8.02 44.75
CA VAL A 139 29.95 7.38 45.20
C VAL A 139 31.17 8.28 44.95
N LEU A 140 31.25 8.91 43.78
CA LEU A 140 32.37 9.82 43.47
C LEU A 140 32.34 11.08 44.37
N GLN A 141 31.17 11.59 44.72
CA GLN A 141 31.02 12.71 45.65
C GLN A 141 31.42 12.33 47.08
N GLU A 142 31.07 11.12 47.53
CA GLU A 142 31.51 10.59 48.82
C GLU A 142 33.04 10.50 48.88
N MET A 143 33.68 9.90 47.87
CA MET A 143 35.15 9.78 47.81
C MET A 143 35.87 11.13 47.82
N LEU A 144 35.32 12.16 47.17
CA LEU A 144 35.88 13.51 47.19
C LEU A 144 35.67 14.18 48.56
N SER A 145 34.51 13.99 49.17
CA SER A 145 34.18 14.57 50.49
C SER A 145 35.04 13.97 51.61
N GLU A 146 35.41 12.69 51.51
CA GLU A 146 36.34 12.03 52.43
C GLU A 146 37.79 12.55 52.32
N GLN A 147 38.19 13.12 51.17
CA GLN A 147 39.52 13.70 50.98
C GLN A 147 39.64 15.14 51.49
N ASP A 148 38.52 15.85 51.62
CA ASP A 148 38.46 17.25 52.06
C ASP A 148 38.25 17.41 53.59
N ASP A 149 38.39 16.33 54.40
CA ASP A 149 38.31 16.42 55.86
C ASP A 149 39.55 17.11 56.46
N PRO A 150 39.43 18.34 57.02
CA PRO A 150 40.55 19.10 57.58
C PRO A 150 41.11 18.53 58.90
N ASN A 151 40.70 17.33 59.32
CA ASN A 151 41.11 16.70 60.57
C ASN A 151 42.19 15.62 60.42
N VAL A 152 42.76 15.45 59.21
CA VAL A 152 43.98 14.65 59.00
C VAL A 152 45.20 15.55 59.24
N PRO A 153 46.04 15.28 60.27
CA PRO A 153 47.27 16.05 60.47
C PRO A 153 48.21 15.81 59.29
N ASP A 154 48.77 16.89 58.73
CA ASP A 154 49.94 16.80 57.84
C ASP A 154 51.09 16.09 58.59
N GLU A 155 51.44 14.89 58.16
CA GLU A 155 52.72 14.23 58.50
C GLU A 155 53.80 14.54 57.46
#